data_AF-A0A317T109-F1
#
_entry.id   AF-A0A317T109-F1
#
_cell.length_a   1.000
_cell.length_b   1.000
_cell.length_c   1.000
_cell.angle_alpha   90.00
_cell.angle_beta   90.00
_cell.angle_gamma   90.00
#
_symmetry.space_group_name_H-M   'P 1'
#
loop_
_entity.id
_entity.type
_entity.pdbx_description
1 polymer ?
#
loop_
_entity_poly.entity_id
_entity_poly.type
_entity_poly.pdbx_seq_one_letter_code
_entity_poly.pdbx_strand_id
1 'polypeptide(L)'
;MARHLSKGTGKIDLVVASHNRRSVELALSLRRQLGLNSDVGELTCAQLMGMADELSLGLLSGRLDGEEIKVYKYAVWGTTQECVKYLVRRAEENKDAVSRSFENRAACMKEIWRRMRFAKA
;
A
#
# COMPACT_ATOMS: atom_id res chain seq x y z
N MET A 1 -10.73 3.39 12.49
CA MET A 1 -11.54 3.32 11.24
C MET A 1 -12.45 2.10 11.18
N ALA A 2 -12.06 0.90 11.63
CA ALA A 2 -12.92 -0.31 11.53
C ALA A 2 -14.15 -0.37 12.48
N ARG A 3 -14.24 0.46 13.53
CA ARG A 3 -15.33 0.40 14.53
C ARG A 3 -16.66 1.05 14.08
N HIS A 4 -16.73 1.64 12.89
CA HIS A 4 -17.89 2.41 12.42
C HIS A 4 -18.66 1.77 11.25
N LEU A 5 -18.29 0.55 10.83
CA LEU A 5 -19.10 -0.20 9.88
C LEU A 5 -20.34 -0.72 10.63
N SER A 6 -21.42 0.05 10.58
CA SER A 6 -22.72 -0.26 11.16
C SER A 6 -23.24 -1.58 10.60
N LYS A 7 -23.95 -2.35 11.43
CA LYS A 7 -24.72 -3.56 11.07
C LYS A 7 -25.70 -3.27 9.92
N GLY A 8 -25.22 -3.32 8.68
CA GLY A 8 -26.00 -3.31 7.46
C GLY A 8 -26.20 -4.75 7.01
N THR A 9 -27.33 -5.05 6.38
CA THR A 9 -27.74 -6.43 6.01
C THR A 9 -26.96 -7.02 4.82
N GLY A 10 -25.77 -6.52 4.50
CA GLY A 10 -24.96 -6.96 3.35
C GLY A 10 -23.46 -6.73 3.56
N LYS A 11 -22.64 -7.56 2.90
CA LYS A 11 -21.18 -7.43 2.93
C LYS A 11 -20.73 -6.17 2.19
N ILE A 12 -19.75 -5.44 2.76
CA ILE A 12 -19.19 -4.21 2.20
C ILE A 12 -17.73 -4.46 1.81
N ASP A 13 -17.40 -4.25 0.54
CA ASP A 13 -16.02 -4.29 0.07
C ASP A 13 -15.25 -3.02 0.51
N LEU A 14 -14.01 -3.21 0.94
CA LEU A 14 -13.17 -2.16 1.50
C LEU A 14 -11.90 -1.95 0.67
N VAL A 15 -11.69 -0.72 0.20
CA VAL A 15 -10.41 -0.31 -0.39
C VAL A 15 -9.60 0.51 0.61
N VAL A 16 -8.41 0.02 0.94
CA VAL A 16 -7.43 0.71 1.79
C VAL A 16 -6.41 1.41 0.89
N ALA A 17 -6.69 2.67 0.55
CA ALA A 17 -5.80 3.50 -0.25
C ALA A 17 -4.77 4.22 0.65
N SER A 18 -3.60 3.61 0.85
CA SER A 18 -2.57 4.14 1.76
C SER A 18 -1.16 3.74 1.35
N HIS A 19 -0.26 4.72 1.37
CA HIS A 19 1.18 4.53 1.22
C HIS A 19 1.90 4.41 2.60
N ASN A 20 1.16 4.40 3.72
CA ASN A 20 1.69 4.18 5.07
C ASN A 20 1.62 2.69 5.44
N ARG A 21 2.79 2.06 5.61
CA ARG A 21 2.93 0.64 5.98
C ARG A 21 2.13 0.28 7.23
N ARG A 22 2.22 1.08 8.30
CA ARG A 22 1.53 0.80 9.57
C ARG A 22 0.02 0.76 9.38
N SER A 23 -0.54 1.67 8.58
CA SER A 23 -1.98 1.70 8.31
C SER A 23 -2.45 0.49 7.52
N VAL A 24 -1.67 0.06 6.52
CA VAL A 24 -2.00 -1.12 5.70
C VAL A 24 -1.92 -2.40 6.54
N GLU A 25 -0.84 -2.57 7.30
CA GLU A 25 -0.67 -3.72 8.21
C GLU A 25 -1.78 -3.77 9.26
N LEU A 26 -2.17 -2.62 9.81
CA LEU A 26 -3.28 -2.53 10.74
C LEU A 26 -4.58 -3.00 10.08
N ALA A 27 -4.90 -2.53 8.88
CA ALA A 27 -6.12 -2.94 8.17
C ALA A 27 -6.15 -4.45 7.91
N LEU A 28 -5.04 -5.03 7.48
CA LEU A 28 -4.92 -6.48 7.28
C LEU A 28 -5.06 -7.25 8.60
N SER A 29 -4.45 -6.76 9.69
CA SER A 29 -4.55 -7.41 10.99
C SER A 29 -5.98 -7.41 11.52
N LEU A 30 -6.70 -6.30 11.36
CA LEU A 30 -8.11 -6.19 11.74
C LEU A 30 -8.99 -7.11 10.90
N ARG A 31 -8.71 -7.24 9.59
CA ARG A 31 -9.43 -8.17 8.74
C ARG A 31 -9.23 -9.62 9.18
N ARG A 32 -7.99 -10.02 9.50
CA ARG A 32 -7.71 -11.37 10.04
C ARG A 32 -8.43 -11.63 11.36
N GLN A 33 -8.55 -10.62 12.23
CA GLN A 33 -9.25 -10.75 13.51
C GLN A 33 -10.76 -10.89 13.35
N LEU A 34 -11.34 -10.19 12.37
CA LEU A 34 -12.77 -10.25 12.08
C LEU A 34 -13.19 -11.56 11.40
N GLY A 35 -12.27 -12.17 10.64
CA GLY A 35 -12.51 -13.43 9.92
C GLY A 35 -13.58 -13.32 8.83
N LEU A 36 -13.88 -14.47 8.22
CA LEU A 36 -14.75 -14.61 7.04
C LEU A 36 -16.24 -14.30 7.30
N ASN A 37 -16.67 -14.35 8.57
CA ASN A 37 -18.06 -14.13 8.99
C ASN A 37 -18.37 -12.67 9.33
N SER A 38 -17.49 -11.74 8.97
CA SER A 38 -17.71 -10.31 9.19
C SER A 38 -18.51 -9.68 8.04
N ASP A 39 -19.11 -8.52 8.33
CA ASP A 39 -19.80 -7.68 7.34
C ASP A 39 -18.83 -7.04 6.34
N VAL A 40 -17.52 -7.26 6.50
CA VAL A 40 -16.51 -6.83 5.54
C VAL A 40 -16.42 -7.89 4.43
N GLY A 41 -16.64 -7.47 3.20
CA GLY A 41 -16.42 -8.26 2.01
C GLY A 41 -14.94 -8.34 1.65
N GLU A 42 -14.63 -8.08 0.40
CA GLU A 42 -13.27 -8.06 -0.11
C GLU A 42 -12.47 -6.88 0.44
N LEU A 43 -11.27 -7.15 0.96
CA LEU A 43 -10.32 -6.11 1.34
C LEU A 43 -9.24 -5.97 0.27
N THR A 44 -9.20 -4.80 -0.35
CA THR A 44 -8.29 -4.45 -1.41
C THR A 44 -7.36 -3.34 -0.95
N CYS A 45 -6.07 -3.42 -1.29
CA CYS A 45 -5.11 -2.36 -1.05
C CYS A 45 -4.91 -1.52 -2.32
N ALA A 46 -4.74 -0.21 -2.16
CA ALA A 46 -4.43 0.68 -3.28
C ALA A 46 -3.32 1.69 -2.92
N GLN A 47 -2.49 2.03 -3.89
CA GLN A 47 -1.45 3.04 -3.75
C GLN A 47 -1.35 3.90 -5.01
N LEU A 48 -0.76 5.09 -4.88
CA LEU A 48 -0.40 5.92 -6.03
C LEU A 48 0.77 5.26 -6.78
N MET A 49 0.75 5.35 -8.11
CA MET A 49 1.88 4.90 -8.93
C MET A 49 3.14 5.71 -8.61
N GLY A 50 4.28 5.02 -8.43
CA GLY A 50 5.55 5.63 -8.03
C GLY A 50 5.69 5.90 -6.53
N MET A 51 4.75 5.40 -5.71
CA MET A 51 4.81 5.53 -4.24
C MET A 51 4.57 4.18 -3.56
N ALA A 52 5.40 3.90 -2.56
CA ALA A 52 5.33 2.70 -1.72
C ALA A 52 5.28 1.39 -2.53
N ASP A 53 6.12 1.27 -3.55
CA ASP A 53 6.15 0.07 -4.41
C ASP A 53 6.68 -1.15 -3.65
N GLU A 54 7.62 -0.95 -2.74
CA GLU A 54 8.09 -1.98 -1.81
C GLU A 54 6.98 -2.56 -0.95
N LEU A 55 6.03 -1.72 -0.52
CA LEU A 55 4.86 -2.15 0.24
C LEU A 55 3.93 -2.96 -0.65
N SER A 56 3.61 -2.46 -1.85
CA SER A 56 2.77 -3.16 -2.82
C SER A 56 3.34 -4.54 -3.16
N LEU A 57 4.64 -4.66 -3.41
CA LEU A 57 5.32 -5.93 -3.69
C LEU A 57 5.23 -6.90 -2.51
N GLY A 58 5.42 -6.42 -1.28
CA GLY A 58 5.27 -7.23 -0.08
C GLY A 58 3.85 -7.79 0.09
N LEU A 59 2.84 -7.01 -0.30
CA LEU A 59 1.43 -7.43 -0.23
C LEU A 59 1.08 -8.52 -1.24
N LEU A 60 1.65 -8.48 -2.45
CA LEU A 60 1.41 -9.48 -3.49
C LEU A 60 1.87 -10.89 -3.07
N SER A 61 2.84 -10.98 -2.16
CA SER A 61 3.29 -12.26 -1.59
C SER A 61 2.40 -12.75 -0.43
N GLY A 62 1.46 -11.92 0.02
CA GLY A 62 0.60 -12.20 1.17
C GLY A 62 -0.71 -12.86 0.80
N ARG A 63 -1.24 -13.65 1.74
CA ARG A 63 -2.60 -14.20 1.67
C ARG A 63 -3.46 -13.67 2.81
N LEU A 64 -4.74 -13.51 2.53
CA LEU A 64 -5.76 -13.08 3.48
C LEU A 64 -6.98 -13.99 3.31
N ASP A 65 -7.34 -14.69 4.39
CA ASP A 65 -8.43 -15.66 4.40
C ASP A 65 -8.35 -16.76 3.33
N GLY A 66 -7.13 -17.15 2.94
CA GLY A 66 -6.86 -18.16 1.90
C GLY A 66 -6.67 -17.59 0.49
N GLU A 67 -7.14 -16.35 0.26
CA GLU A 67 -7.09 -15.64 -1.02
C GLU A 67 -5.88 -14.72 -1.14
N GLU A 68 -5.52 -14.37 -2.37
CA GLU A 68 -4.46 -13.40 -2.65
C GLU A 68 -4.91 -11.97 -2.31
N ILE A 69 -4.01 -11.18 -1.74
CA ILE A 69 -4.31 -9.77 -1.46
C ILE A 69 -4.29 -8.99 -2.78
N LYS A 70 -5.44 -8.41 -3.14
CA LYS A 70 -5.53 -7.52 -4.30
C LYS A 70 -4.86 -6.19 -4.04
N VAL A 71 -4.02 -5.76 -4.98
CA VAL A 71 -3.28 -4.50 -4.92
C VAL A 71 -3.50 -3.73 -6.22
N TYR A 72 -3.99 -2.49 -6.11
CA TYR A 72 -4.17 -1.59 -7.26
C TYR A 72 -3.23 -0.39 -7.20
N LYS A 73 -2.76 0.03 -8.38
CA LYS A 73 -2.02 1.27 -8.54
C LYS A 73 -2.90 2.31 -9.22
N TYR A 74 -3.10 3.43 -8.54
CA TYR A 74 -3.71 4.62 -9.10
C TYR A 74 -2.69 5.34 -9.98
N ALA A 75 -2.89 5.25 -11.29
CA ALA A 75 -2.09 5.94 -12.29
C ALA A 75 -2.87 7.15 -12.82
N VAL A 76 -2.18 8.28 -12.95
CA VAL A 76 -2.71 9.47 -13.62
C VAL A 76 -2.20 9.46 -15.05
N TRP A 77 -3.09 9.80 -15.99
CA TRP A 77 -2.78 9.82 -17.41
C TRP A 77 -3.12 11.19 -18.00
N GLY A 78 -2.26 11.68 -18.88
CA GLY A 78 -2.39 12.97 -19.55
C GLY A 78 -1.06 13.69 -19.68
N THR A 79 -1.10 14.84 -20.36
CA THR A 79 0.02 15.78 -20.43
C THR A 79 0.29 16.40 -19.05
N THR A 80 1.48 16.99 -18.89
CA THR A 80 1.85 17.71 -17.67
C THR A 80 0.85 18.81 -17.33
N GLN A 81 0.35 19.52 -18.35
CA GLN A 81 -0.61 20.62 -18.21
C GLN A 81 -1.96 20.14 -17.65
N GLU A 82 -2.45 19.00 -18.12
CA GLU A 82 -3.68 18.36 -17.60
C GLU A 82 -3.50 17.87 -16.16
N CYS A 83 -2.27 17.48 -15.79
CA CYS A 83 -1.97 16.87 -14.50
C CYS A 83 -1.51 17.87 -13.41
N VAL A 84 -1.43 19.18 -13.68
CA VAL A 84 -0.85 20.17 -12.73
C VAL A 84 -1.49 20.10 -11.34
N LYS A 85 -2.82 20.03 -11.25
CA LYS A 85 -3.52 19.96 -9.95
C LYS A 85 -3.19 18.68 -9.17
N TYR A 86 -2.97 17.57 -9.86
CA TYR A 86 -2.51 16.34 -9.23
C TYR A 86 -1.08 16.49 -8.70
N LEU A 87 -0.19 17.06 -9.53
CA LEU A 87 1.21 17.27 -9.17
C LEU A 87 1.38 18.19 -7.96
N VAL A 88 0.60 19.27 -7.86
CA VAL A 88 0.62 20.16 -6.68
C VAL A 88 0.26 19.40 -5.40
N ARG A 89 -0.82 18.61 -5.42
CA ARG A 89 -1.21 17.78 -4.26
C ARG A 89 -0.15 16.74 -3.89
N ARG A 90 0.58 16.21 -4.87
CA ARG A 90 1.71 15.29 -4.63
C ARG A 90 2.92 16.01 -4.05
N ALA A 91 3.23 17.21 -4.53
CA ALA A 91 4.30 18.03 -3.98
C ALA A 91 4.03 18.34 -2.51
N GLU A 92 2.78 18.63 -2.14
CA GLU A 92 2.38 18.89 -0.76
C GLU A 92 2.45 17.65 0.14
N GLU A 93 1.89 16.51 -0.29
CA GLU A 93 1.94 15.26 0.47
C GLU A 93 3.39 14.77 0.66
N ASN A 94 4.22 14.95 -0.36
CA ASN A 94 5.60 14.47 -0.33
C ASN A 94 6.56 15.36 0.44
N LYS A 95 6.11 16.51 0.98
CA LYS A 95 6.94 17.38 1.82
C LYS A 95 7.57 16.59 2.98
N ASP A 96 6.80 15.71 3.61
CA ASP A 96 7.26 14.87 4.72
C ASP A 96 7.73 13.48 4.28
N ALA A 97 7.52 13.12 3.01
CA ALA A 97 7.92 11.82 2.45
C ALA A 97 9.43 11.65 2.29
N VAL A 98 10.20 12.75 2.28
CA VAL A 98 11.68 12.74 2.28
C VAL A 98 12.23 11.86 3.41
N SER A 99 11.59 11.88 4.57
CA SER A 99 11.92 11.04 5.73
C SER A 99 11.85 9.55 5.41
N ARG A 100 10.83 9.12 4.65
CA ARG A 100 10.64 7.72 4.25
C ARG A 100 11.60 7.28 3.15
N SER A 101 12.04 8.21 2.30
CA SER A 101 13.06 7.94 1.29
C SER A 101 14.38 7.44 1.89
N PHE A 102 14.71 7.80 3.13
CA PHE A 102 15.90 7.29 3.82
C PHE A 102 15.81 5.80 4.12
N GLU A 103 14.66 5.31 4.59
CA GLU A 103 14.45 3.88 4.86
C GLU A 103 14.55 3.06 3.57
N ASN A 104 13.91 3.54 2.50
CA ASN A 104 13.97 2.89 1.18
C ASN A 104 15.38 2.91 0.60
N ARG A 105 16.11 4.02 0.75
CA ARG A 105 17.51 4.14 0.33
C ARG A 105 18.40 3.16 1.10
N ALA A 106 18.21 3.04 2.41
CA ALA A 106 18.98 2.11 3.24
C ALA A 106 18.71 0.64 2.85
N ALA A 107 17.45 0.27 2.62
CA ALA A 107 17.06 -1.06 2.16
C ALA A 107 17.66 -1.38 0.77
N CYS A 108 17.59 -0.44 -0.16
CA CYS A 108 18.16 -0.60 -1.51
C CYS A 108 19.69 -0.73 -1.45
N MET A 109 20.36 0.09 -0.65
CA MET A 109 21.81 0.00 -0.44
C MET A 109 22.20 -1.36 0.16
N LYS A 110 21.45 -1.87 1.13
CA LYS A 110 21.67 -3.20 1.71
C LYS A 110 21.57 -4.31 0.65
N GLU A 111 20.59 -4.23 -0.24
CA GLU A 111 20.43 -5.19 -1.34
C GLU A 111 21.57 -5.10 -2.37
N ILE A 112 22.02 -3.89 -2.71
CA ILE A 112 23.20 -3.67 -3.57
C ILE A 112 24.44 -4.33 -2.96
N TRP A 113 24.71 -4.09 -1.68
CA TRP A 113 25.84 -4.71 -0.98
C TRP A 113 25.74 -6.23 -0.94
N ARG A 114 24.54 -6.77 -0.71
CA ARG A 114 24.30 -8.22 -0.76
C ARG A 114 24.73 -8.77 -2.12
N ARG A 115 24.25 -8.20 -3.22
CA ARG A 115 24.57 -8.66 -4.58
C ARG A 115 26.05 -8.53 -4.92
N MET A 116 26.71 -7.42 -4.53
CA MET A 116 28.15 -7.25 -4.76
C MET A 116 29.01 -8.25 -3.99
N ARG A 117 28.59 -8.67 -2.80
CA ARG A 117 29.28 -9.71 -2.01
C ARG A 117 29.14 -11.10 -2.61
N PHE A 118 27.98 -11.41 -3.21
CA PHE A 118 27.78 -12.67 -3.94
C PHE A 118 28.47 -12.69 -5.31
N ALA A 119 28.72 -11.53 -5.94
CA ALA A 119 29.47 -11.43 -7.19
C ALA A 119 31.00 -11.56 -7.02
N LYS A 120 31.51 -11.59 -5.78
CA LYS A 120 32.93 -11.78 -5.46
C LYS A 120 33.26 -13.20 -4.95
N ALA A 121 32.31 -14.13 -5.00
CA ALA A 121 32.49 -15.55 -4.64
C ALA A 121 32.49 -16.42 -5.89
#